data_AF-A0A937TUJ3-F1
#
_entry.id   AF-A0A937TUJ3-F1
#
_cell.length_a   1.000
_cell.length_b   1.000
_cell.length_c   1.000
_cell.angle_alpha   90.00
_cell.angle_beta   90.00
_cell.angle_gamma   90.00
#
_symmetry.space_group_name_H-M   'P 1'
#
loop_
_entity.id
_entity.type
_entity.pdbx_description
1 polymer ?
#
loop_
_entity_poly.entity_id
_entity_poly.type
_entity_poly.pdbx_seq_one_letter_code
_entity_poly.pdbx_strand_id
1 'polypeptide(L)'
;MKKKIDLIKEYRIQKLFRILECFEKYPFNRDSLRECVLELYNGKSEKSIFRGMVISSLRHLGLILGYDLDLRLSANGNLIVAALRKSKEEGLRAFRAILTEIDHHEIMILKMIARKNLDFDNLKMSLVKKIQAPSEKQAKERINHWVSMLMQIGLLVKENEKIVVAETLLSKVEKDLDSSVKKDIFEKIFFETYNSIFKKQENIPIVDIPEIRTEVMTAFYIKYNLIVTEKQVDDMLRAMKFTTDEYIISLGRAMGAEEKLFKYERDYYRTISVRFLK
;
A
#
# COMPACT_ATOMS: atom_id res chain seq x y z
N MET A 1 12.96 21.28 -6.33
CA MET A 1 13.67 20.06 -5.88
C MET A 1 13.26 18.88 -6.75
N LYS A 2 14.20 18.03 -7.19
CA LYS A 2 13.85 16.82 -7.95
C LYS A 2 13.23 15.77 -7.02
N LYS A 3 12.22 15.05 -7.49
CA LYS A 3 11.51 14.00 -6.75
C LYS A 3 12.31 12.69 -6.83
N LYS A 4 12.53 12.02 -5.70
CA LYS A 4 13.09 10.67 -5.67
C LYS A 4 11.92 9.70 -5.88
N ILE A 5 11.98 8.91 -6.95
CA ILE A 5 10.95 7.92 -7.27
C ILE A 5 11.67 6.63 -7.52
N ASP A 6 11.37 5.58 -6.78
CA ASP A 6 12.09 4.32 -6.92
C ASP A 6 11.74 3.55 -8.20
N LEU A 7 12.68 2.73 -8.68
CA LEU A 7 12.46 1.90 -9.87
C LEU A 7 11.68 0.65 -9.48
N ILE A 8 10.42 0.58 -9.89
CA ILE A 8 9.60 -0.63 -9.80
C ILE A 8 10.02 -1.59 -10.92
N LYS A 9 10.82 -2.61 -10.61
CA LYS A 9 11.34 -3.54 -11.63
C LYS A 9 10.31 -4.57 -12.09
N GLU A 10 9.43 -5.01 -11.20
CA GLU A 10 8.26 -5.80 -11.55
C GLU A 10 7.02 -4.89 -11.57
N TYR A 11 6.63 -4.46 -12.76
CA TYR A 11 5.52 -3.53 -12.98
C TYR A 11 4.32 -4.21 -13.65
N ARG A 12 4.35 -5.54 -13.86
CA ARG A 12 3.23 -6.29 -14.44
C ARG A 12 2.24 -6.67 -13.34
N ILE A 13 1.06 -6.05 -13.35
CA ILE A 13 0.10 -6.15 -12.25
C ILE A 13 -0.37 -7.59 -12.02
N GLN A 14 -0.62 -8.33 -13.10
CA GLN A 14 -1.01 -9.75 -12.98
C GLN A 14 0.07 -10.60 -12.30
N LYS A 15 1.36 -10.30 -12.52
CA LYS A 15 2.44 -10.99 -11.80
C LYS A 15 2.50 -10.55 -10.35
N LEU A 16 2.37 -9.25 -10.08
CA LEU A 16 2.33 -8.73 -8.71
C LEU A 16 1.23 -9.40 -7.89
N PHE A 17 0.03 -9.58 -8.44
CA PHE A 17 -1.07 -10.28 -7.75
C PHE A 17 -0.70 -11.71 -7.37
N ARG A 18 -0.15 -12.50 -8.30
CA ARG A 18 0.30 -13.88 -8.00
C ARG A 18 1.43 -13.92 -6.98
N ILE A 19 2.31 -12.91 -6.99
CA ILE A 19 3.36 -12.78 -5.99
C ILE A 19 2.76 -12.48 -4.62
N LEU A 20 1.79 -11.55 -4.52
CA LEU A 20 1.14 -11.23 -3.25
C LEU A 20 0.45 -12.47 -2.65
N GLU A 21 -0.17 -13.32 -3.48
CA GLU A 21 -0.72 -14.61 -3.05
C GLU A 21 0.37 -15.55 -2.48
N CYS A 22 1.57 -15.60 -3.07
CA CYS A 22 2.68 -16.36 -2.48
C CYS A 22 3.08 -15.84 -1.09
N PHE A 23 3.13 -14.52 -0.89
CA PHE A 23 3.46 -13.92 0.41
C PHE A 23 2.38 -14.19 1.47
N GLU A 24 1.11 -14.23 1.06
CA GLU A 24 0.01 -14.58 1.96
C GLU A 24 0.01 -16.06 2.33
N LYS A 25 0.36 -16.94 1.38
CA LYS A 25 0.44 -18.39 1.60
C LYS A 25 1.62 -18.82 2.48
N TYR A 26 2.74 -18.12 2.39
CA TYR A 26 3.99 -18.47 3.07
C TYR A 26 4.57 -17.31 3.92
N PRO A 27 3.80 -16.75 4.87
CA PRO A 27 4.32 -15.71 5.76
C PRO A 27 5.39 -16.33 6.66
N PHE A 28 6.51 -15.61 6.86
CA PHE A 28 7.64 -16.05 7.68
C PHE A 28 8.38 -17.31 7.19
N ASN A 29 7.94 -17.94 6.09
CA ASN A 29 8.63 -19.06 5.47
C ASN A 29 9.32 -18.61 4.18
N ARG A 30 10.54 -18.09 4.35
CA ARG A 30 11.32 -17.49 3.27
C ARG A 30 11.61 -18.48 2.14
N ASP A 31 11.87 -19.75 2.44
CA ASP A 31 12.28 -20.74 1.45
C ASP A 31 11.11 -21.14 0.55
N SER A 32 9.94 -21.44 1.15
CA SER A 32 8.72 -21.72 0.39
C SER A 32 8.22 -20.50 -0.38
N LEU A 33 8.32 -19.31 0.22
CA LEU A 33 7.99 -18.05 -0.47
C LEU A 33 8.88 -17.83 -1.70
N ARG A 34 10.19 -18.04 -1.53
CA ARG A 34 11.17 -17.94 -2.61
C ARG A 34 10.82 -18.90 -3.74
N GLU A 35 10.56 -20.16 -3.45
CA GLU A 35 10.20 -21.17 -4.45
C GLU A 35 8.93 -20.79 -5.21
N CYS A 36 7.85 -20.45 -4.48
CA CYS A 36 6.59 -19.99 -5.07
C CYS A 36 6.79 -18.80 -6.01
N VAL A 37 7.63 -17.83 -5.64
CA VAL A 37 7.94 -16.67 -6.49
C VAL A 37 8.79 -17.07 -7.70
N LEU A 38 9.80 -17.93 -7.55
CA LEU A 38 10.67 -18.34 -8.65
C LEU A 38 9.93 -19.12 -9.73
N GLU A 39 8.93 -19.92 -9.36
CA GLU A 39 8.05 -20.62 -10.30
C GLU A 39 7.29 -19.66 -11.25
N LEU A 40 7.12 -18.39 -10.87
CA LEU A 40 6.50 -17.36 -11.72
C LEU A 40 7.45 -16.82 -12.82
N TYR A 41 8.72 -17.25 -12.82
CA TYR A 41 9.77 -16.77 -13.71
C TYR A 41 10.64 -17.88 -14.28
N ASN A 42 10.43 -18.21 -15.54
CA ASN A 42 11.25 -19.20 -16.24
C ASN A 42 12.68 -18.68 -16.47
N GLY A 43 13.70 -19.45 -16.05
CA GLY A 43 15.08 -19.32 -16.54
C GLY A 43 15.91 -18.14 -16.02
N LYS A 44 15.56 -17.55 -14.87
CA LYS A 44 16.35 -16.45 -14.25
C LYS A 44 16.88 -16.86 -12.87
N SER A 45 17.99 -16.25 -12.45
CA SER A 45 18.61 -16.54 -11.16
C SER A 45 17.86 -15.93 -9.97
N GLU A 46 17.89 -16.63 -8.83
CA GLU A 46 17.22 -16.22 -7.59
C GLU A 46 17.56 -14.79 -7.16
N LYS A 47 18.85 -14.47 -7.08
CA LYS A 47 19.34 -13.17 -6.59
C LYS A 47 18.75 -12.00 -7.39
N SER A 48 18.60 -12.19 -8.71
CA SER A 48 18.05 -11.19 -9.62
C SER A 48 16.54 -11.03 -9.46
N ILE A 49 15.80 -12.15 -9.37
CA ILE A 49 14.34 -12.15 -9.28
C ILE A 49 13.87 -11.78 -7.89
N PHE A 50 14.20 -12.59 -6.88
CA PHE A 50 13.58 -12.51 -5.57
C PHE A 50 14.01 -11.22 -4.87
N ARG A 51 15.32 -11.06 -4.61
CA ARG A 51 15.85 -9.87 -3.93
C ARG A 51 15.82 -8.63 -4.82
N GLY A 52 16.38 -8.77 -6.03
CA GLY A 52 16.66 -7.63 -6.90
C GLY A 52 15.44 -7.00 -7.56
N MET A 53 14.35 -7.75 -7.76
CA MET A 53 13.18 -7.31 -8.52
C MET A 53 11.91 -7.38 -7.69
N VAL A 54 11.54 -8.53 -7.15
CA VAL A 54 10.26 -8.72 -6.46
C VAL A 54 10.22 -7.97 -5.12
N ILE A 55 11.16 -8.24 -4.22
CA ILE A 55 11.22 -7.61 -2.89
C ILE A 55 11.32 -6.10 -3.02
N SER A 56 12.26 -5.62 -3.85
CA SER A 56 12.43 -4.19 -4.10
C SER A 56 11.14 -3.54 -4.63
N SER A 57 10.47 -4.15 -5.63
CA SER A 57 9.25 -3.57 -6.21
C SER A 57 8.10 -3.51 -5.20
N LEU A 58 7.85 -4.60 -4.48
CA LEU A 58 6.78 -4.65 -3.48
C LEU A 58 7.03 -3.68 -2.33
N ARG A 59 8.28 -3.53 -1.91
CA ARG A 59 8.68 -2.58 -0.87
C ARG A 59 8.46 -1.13 -1.29
N HIS A 60 8.88 -0.77 -2.50
CA HIS A 60 8.64 0.57 -3.03
C HIS A 60 7.16 0.89 -3.22
N LEU A 61 6.33 -0.13 -3.48
CA LEU A 61 4.87 -0.02 -3.49
C LEU A 61 4.24 -0.09 -2.09
N GLY A 62 5.05 -0.29 -1.04
CA GLY A 62 4.60 -0.41 0.34
C GLY A 62 3.64 -1.57 0.57
N LEU A 63 3.82 -2.68 -0.14
CA LEU A 63 2.94 -3.87 -0.10
C LEU A 63 3.45 -4.97 0.81
N ILE A 64 4.72 -4.93 1.21
CA ILE A 64 5.35 -5.87 2.14
C ILE A 64 6.03 -5.12 3.28
N LEU A 65 6.41 -5.84 4.32
CA LEU A 65 7.22 -5.35 5.44
C LEU A 65 8.09 -6.49 6.02
N GLY A 66 9.03 -6.12 6.89
CA GLY A 66 9.99 -7.06 7.48
C GLY A 66 11.17 -7.38 6.56
N TYR A 67 12.19 -8.03 7.11
CA TYR A 67 13.42 -8.40 6.42
C TYR A 67 13.72 -9.87 6.65
N ASP A 68 14.45 -10.49 5.73
CA ASP A 68 14.90 -11.88 5.82
C ASP A 68 13.79 -12.87 6.21
N LEU A 69 13.79 -13.37 7.44
CA LEU A 69 12.82 -14.34 7.94
C LEU A 69 11.49 -13.70 8.37
N ASP A 70 11.44 -12.39 8.63
CA ASP A 70 10.24 -11.67 9.09
C ASP A 70 9.38 -11.12 7.96
N LEU A 71 9.74 -11.47 6.72
CA LEU A 71 9.16 -10.96 5.50
C LEU A 71 7.70 -11.40 5.35
N ARG A 72 6.79 -10.43 5.19
CA ARG A 72 5.34 -10.68 5.06
C ARG A 72 4.62 -9.55 4.32
N LEU A 73 3.34 -9.75 4.03
CA LEU A 73 2.49 -8.70 3.50
C LEU A 73 2.31 -7.56 4.52
N SER A 74 2.27 -6.34 4.00
CA SER A 74 1.74 -5.18 4.72
C SER A 74 0.21 -5.21 4.74
N ALA A 75 -0.40 -4.30 5.50
CA ALA A 75 -1.85 -4.15 5.52
C ALA A 75 -2.41 -3.84 4.11
N ASN A 76 -1.71 -3.00 3.32
CA ASN A 76 -2.05 -2.73 1.91
C ASN A 76 -1.95 -3.99 1.03
N GLY A 77 -0.90 -4.79 1.21
CA GLY A 77 -0.73 -6.07 0.50
C GLY A 77 -1.86 -7.05 0.83
N ASN A 78 -2.18 -7.19 2.12
CA ASN A 78 -3.28 -8.04 2.60
C ASN A 78 -4.64 -7.60 2.05
N LEU A 79 -4.91 -6.29 2.00
CA LEU A 79 -6.15 -5.76 1.42
C LEU A 79 -6.32 -6.17 -0.05
N ILE A 80 -5.25 -6.08 -0.85
CA ILE A 80 -5.30 -6.50 -2.27
C ILE A 80 -5.61 -8.00 -2.37
N VAL A 81 -4.93 -8.85 -1.58
CA VAL A 81 -5.17 -10.30 -1.61
C VAL A 81 -6.58 -10.65 -1.14
N ALA A 82 -7.05 -10.02 -0.05
CA ALA A 82 -8.41 -10.18 0.43
C ALA A 82 -9.45 -9.76 -0.63
N ALA A 83 -9.15 -8.72 -1.39
CA ALA A 83 -10.02 -8.28 -2.49
C ALA A 83 -9.98 -9.22 -3.70
N LEU A 84 -8.80 -9.72 -4.07
CA LEU A 84 -8.61 -10.69 -5.15
C LEU A 84 -9.41 -11.99 -4.92
N ARG A 85 -9.52 -12.44 -3.67
CA ARG A 85 -10.35 -13.60 -3.30
C ARG A 85 -11.82 -13.43 -3.64
N LYS A 86 -12.34 -12.19 -3.65
CA LYS A 86 -13.71 -11.93 -4.13
C LYS A 86 -13.77 -11.92 -5.64
N SER A 87 -12.88 -11.16 -6.29
CA SER A 87 -12.72 -11.16 -7.75
C SER A 87 -11.46 -10.41 -8.18
N LYS A 88 -11.04 -10.65 -9.43
CA LYS A 88 -9.96 -9.86 -10.06
C LYS A 88 -10.26 -8.36 -10.08
N GLU A 89 -11.52 -7.97 -10.29
CA GLU A 89 -11.90 -6.55 -10.37
C GLU A 89 -11.85 -5.87 -9.01
N GLU A 90 -12.23 -6.57 -7.93
CA GLU A 90 -12.06 -6.05 -6.56
C GLU A 90 -10.57 -5.91 -6.20
N GLY A 91 -9.73 -6.88 -6.61
CA GLY A 91 -8.27 -6.74 -6.48
C GLY A 91 -7.72 -5.51 -7.21
N LEU A 92 -8.20 -5.25 -8.43
CA LEU A 92 -7.85 -4.03 -9.17
C LEU A 92 -8.38 -2.77 -8.48
N ARG A 93 -9.60 -2.77 -7.93
CA ARG A 93 -10.17 -1.65 -7.16
C ARG A 93 -9.28 -1.28 -5.97
N ALA A 94 -8.94 -2.26 -5.12
CA ALA A 94 -8.03 -2.04 -3.99
C ALA A 94 -6.67 -1.51 -4.46
N PHE A 95 -6.12 -2.10 -5.52
CA PHE A 95 -4.81 -1.70 -6.03
C PHE A 95 -4.81 -0.31 -6.67
N ARG A 96 -5.90 0.10 -7.33
CA ARG A 96 -6.09 1.48 -7.83
C ARG A 96 -6.07 2.49 -6.70
N ALA A 97 -6.74 2.23 -5.59
CA ALA A 97 -6.73 3.13 -4.43
C ALA A 97 -5.32 3.31 -3.87
N ILE A 98 -4.61 2.20 -3.65
CA ILE A 98 -3.23 2.23 -3.15
C ILE A 98 -2.29 2.97 -4.13
N LEU A 99 -2.34 2.63 -5.42
CA LEU A 99 -1.44 3.25 -6.40
C LEU A 99 -1.75 4.74 -6.62
N THR A 100 -3.03 5.13 -6.56
CA THR A 100 -3.45 6.55 -6.65
C THR A 100 -2.94 7.34 -5.46
N GLU A 101 -3.02 6.78 -4.25
CA GLU A 101 -2.49 7.43 -3.05
C GLU A 101 -0.97 7.61 -3.14
N ILE A 102 -0.23 6.60 -3.61
CA ILE A 102 1.22 6.72 -3.83
C ILE A 102 1.52 7.74 -4.92
N ASP A 103 0.82 7.71 -6.06
CA ASP A 103 1.01 8.69 -7.14
C ASP A 103 0.82 10.12 -6.64
N HIS A 104 -0.24 10.37 -5.86
CA HIS A 104 -0.54 11.69 -5.32
C HIS A 104 0.56 12.26 -4.41
N HIS A 105 1.28 11.41 -3.67
CA HIS A 105 2.37 11.83 -2.80
C HIS A 105 3.70 11.96 -3.55
N GLU A 106 4.01 10.97 -4.40
CA GLU A 106 5.33 10.85 -5.00
C GLU A 106 5.44 11.67 -6.30
N ILE A 107 4.61 11.40 -7.31
CA ILE A 107 4.87 11.82 -8.70
C ILE A 107 3.84 12.82 -9.22
N MET A 108 2.57 12.59 -8.91
CA MET A 108 1.37 13.32 -9.33
C MET A 108 1.10 13.21 -10.83
N ILE A 109 1.34 12.04 -11.44
CA ILE A 109 1.12 11.83 -12.87
C ILE A 109 -0.35 12.00 -13.22
N LEU A 110 -1.26 11.42 -12.43
CA LEU A 110 -2.70 11.49 -12.68
C LEU A 110 -3.18 12.95 -12.71
N LYS A 111 -2.77 13.75 -11.71
CA LYS A 111 -3.08 15.19 -11.65
C LYS A 111 -2.44 15.99 -12.78
N MET A 112 -1.25 15.61 -13.24
CA MET A 112 -0.57 16.32 -14.33
C MET A 112 -1.24 16.09 -15.68
N ILE A 113 -1.66 14.85 -15.97
CA ILE A 113 -2.37 14.51 -17.20
C ILE A 113 -3.77 15.13 -17.19
N ALA A 114 -4.51 15.03 -16.09
CA ALA A 114 -5.86 15.63 -16.00
C ALA A 114 -5.88 17.14 -16.26
N ARG A 115 -4.81 17.86 -15.89
CA ARG A 115 -4.72 19.32 -16.04
C ARG A 115 -4.23 19.79 -17.41
N LYS A 116 -3.56 18.91 -18.16
CA LYS A 116 -2.91 19.30 -19.41
C LYS A 116 -3.16 18.20 -20.42
N ASN A 117 -3.89 18.53 -21.49
CA ASN A 117 -4.01 17.72 -22.68
C ASN A 117 -2.64 17.60 -23.40
N LEU A 118 -1.72 16.85 -22.80
CA LEU A 118 -0.38 16.62 -23.32
C LEU A 118 -0.34 15.30 -24.09
N ASP A 119 0.36 15.29 -25.20
CA ASP A 119 0.85 14.04 -25.74
C ASP A 119 1.84 13.38 -24.77
N PHE A 120 1.99 12.06 -24.91
CA PHE A 120 2.74 11.25 -23.99
C PHE A 120 4.23 11.60 -23.94
N ASP A 121 4.82 11.93 -25.08
CA ASP A 121 6.24 12.22 -25.17
C ASP A 121 6.59 13.54 -24.47
N ASN A 122 5.75 14.57 -24.63
CA ASN A 122 5.90 15.83 -23.91
C ASN A 122 5.69 15.67 -22.39
N LEU A 123 4.70 14.87 -21.97
CA LEU A 123 4.54 14.53 -20.56
C LEU A 123 5.82 13.86 -20.01
N LYS A 124 6.32 12.84 -20.71
CA LYS A 124 7.50 12.06 -20.31
C LYS A 124 8.73 12.94 -20.22
N MET A 125 8.99 13.78 -21.22
CA MET A 125 10.11 14.73 -21.19
C MET A 125 10.01 15.72 -20.04
N SER A 126 8.79 16.17 -19.70
CA SER A 126 8.56 17.05 -18.55
C SER A 126 8.81 16.35 -17.21
N LEU A 127 8.44 15.07 -17.10
CA LEU A 127 8.60 14.27 -15.88
C LEU A 127 10.05 13.88 -15.66
N VAL A 128 10.77 13.46 -16.71
CA VAL A 128 12.18 13.06 -16.64
C VAL A 128 13.06 14.14 -16.01
N LYS A 129 12.79 15.43 -16.32
CA LYS A 129 13.52 16.57 -15.74
C LYS A 129 13.25 16.76 -14.24
N LYS A 130 12.10 16.30 -13.75
CA LYS A 130 11.64 16.47 -12.36
C LYS A 130 12.08 15.34 -11.44
N ILE A 131 12.68 14.27 -11.95
CA ILE A 131 12.98 13.06 -11.19
C ILE A 131 14.48 12.95 -10.96
N GLN A 132 14.84 12.57 -9.74
CA GLN A 132 16.20 12.23 -9.37
C GLN A 132 16.50 10.80 -9.83
N ALA A 133 17.41 10.67 -10.79
CA ALA A 133 17.91 9.38 -11.25
C ALA A 133 19.39 9.51 -11.65
N PRO A 134 20.18 8.42 -11.59
CA PRO A 134 21.59 8.46 -12.00
C PRO A 134 21.80 8.79 -13.48
N SER A 135 20.79 8.54 -14.33
CA SER A 135 20.82 8.91 -15.76
C SER A 135 19.42 9.22 -16.28
N GLU A 136 19.35 9.96 -17.39
CA GLU A 136 18.09 10.23 -18.09
C GLU A 136 17.40 8.94 -18.55
N LYS A 137 18.17 7.94 -18.99
CA LYS A 137 17.67 6.62 -19.36
C LYS A 137 16.91 5.96 -18.20
N GLN A 138 17.48 6.01 -16.99
CA GLN A 138 16.84 5.46 -15.80
C GLN A 138 15.64 6.29 -15.32
N ALA A 139 15.66 7.60 -15.50
CA ALA A 139 14.47 8.43 -15.25
C ALA A 139 13.32 8.06 -16.21
N LYS A 140 13.62 7.88 -17.51
CA LYS A 140 12.66 7.43 -18.52
C LYS A 140 12.08 6.06 -18.17
N GLU A 141 12.92 5.13 -17.73
CA GLU A 141 12.50 3.78 -17.31
C GLU A 141 11.52 3.82 -16.13
N ARG A 142 11.85 4.57 -15.06
CA ARG A 142 10.99 4.74 -13.88
C ARG A 142 9.60 5.28 -14.28
N ILE A 143 9.57 6.30 -15.14
CA ILE A 143 8.31 6.87 -15.66
C ILE A 143 7.53 5.88 -16.50
N ASN A 144 8.20 5.18 -17.42
CA ASN A 144 7.54 4.19 -18.26
C ASN A 144 6.88 3.08 -17.43
N HIS A 145 7.58 2.57 -16.41
CA HIS A 145 7.04 1.53 -15.54
C HIS A 145 5.84 2.03 -14.75
N TRP A 146 5.92 3.25 -14.20
CA TRP A 146 4.81 3.85 -13.47
C TRP A 146 3.57 4.06 -14.34
N VAL A 147 3.74 4.66 -15.52
CA VAL A 147 2.65 4.86 -16.49
C VAL A 147 2.07 3.52 -16.93
N SER A 148 2.93 2.53 -17.20
CA SER A 148 2.49 1.18 -17.57
C SER A 148 1.60 0.56 -16.48
N MET A 149 1.95 0.73 -15.20
CA MET A 149 1.09 0.27 -14.09
C MET A 149 -0.26 0.99 -14.09
N LEU A 150 -0.25 2.33 -14.19
CA LEU A 150 -1.48 3.14 -14.22
C LEU A 150 -2.40 2.76 -15.40
N MET A 151 -1.83 2.42 -16.56
CA MET A 151 -2.57 1.90 -17.71
C MET A 151 -3.12 0.50 -17.47
N GLN A 152 -2.32 -0.42 -16.91
CA GLN A 152 -2.75 -1.79 -16.61
C GLN A 152 -3.91 -1.84 -15.60
N ILE A 153 -3.97 -0.89 -14.68
CA ILE A 153 -5.10 -0.75 -13.75
C ILE A 153 -6.25 0.10 -14.32
N GLY A 154 -6.12 0.61 -15.54
CA GLY A 154 -7.18 1.36 -16.23
C GLY A 154 -7.40 2.80 -15.75
N LEU A 155 -6.49 3.38 -14.96
CA LEU A 155 -6.57 4.80 -14.59
C LEU A 155 -6.08 5.71 -15.71
N LEU A 156 -5.24 5.19 -16.60
CA LEU A 156 -4.83 5.84 -17.83
C LEU A 156 -5.28 4.99 -19.03
N VAL A 157 -5.78 5.65 -20.06
CA VAL A 157 -6.19 5.02 -21.32
C VAL A 157 -5.54 5.73 -22.51
N LYS A 158 -5.36 5.00 -23.60
CA LYS A 158 -4.84 5.56 -24.86
C LYS A 158 -6.01 5.93 -25.76
N GLU A 159 -6.14 7.21 -26.08
CA GLU A 159 -7.18 7.75 -26.96
C GLU A 159 -6.52 8.60 -28.05
N ASN A 160 -6.71 8.24 -29.33
CA ASN A 160 -6.15 8.99 -30.46
C ASN A 160 -4.66 9.34 -30.31
N GLU A 161 -3.84 8.33 -29.96
CA GLU A 161 -2.39 8.48 -29.68
C GLU A 161 -2.03 9.35 -28.46
N LYS A 162 -3.00 9.85 -27.69
CA LYS A 162 -2.80 10.57 -26.43
C LYS A 162 -3.07 9.65 -25.25
N ILE A 163 -2.41 9.95 -24.12
CA ILE A 163 -2.75 9.33 -22.85
C ILE A 163 -3.67 10.28 -22.10
N VAL A 164 -4.84 9.78 -21.71
CA VAL A 164 -5.81 10.52 -20.92
C VAL A 164 -6.14 9.77 -19.64
N VAL A 165 -6.65 10.50 -18.65
CA VAL A 165 -7.12 9.93 -17.40
C VAL A 165 -8.53 9.37 -17.60
N ALA A 166 -8.77 8.15 -17.13
CA ALA A 166 -10.12 7.59 -17.08
C ALA A 166 -10.91 8.24 -15.93
N GLU A 167 -11.51 9.40 -16.18
CA GLU A 167 -12.13 10.24 -15.15
C GLU A 167 -13.19 9.50 -14.31
N THR A 168 -14.00 8.65 -14.94
CA THR A 168 -15.02 7.87 -14.23
C THR A 168 -14.39 6.90 -13.22
N LEU A 169 -13.28 6.25 -13.58
CA LEU A 169 -12.57 5.34 -12.67
C LEU A 169 -11.82 6.12 -11.60
N LEU A 170 -11.16 7.23 -11.96
CA LEU A 170 -10.48 8.08 -10.99
C LEU A 170 -11.46 8.61 -9.95
N SER A 171 -12.64 9.10 -10.35
CA SER A 171 -13.67 9.58 -9.42
C SER A 171 -14.16 8.49 -8.46
N LYS A 172 -14.32 7.25 -8.94
CA LYS A 172 -14.64 6.11 -8.05
C LYS A 172 -13.53 5.86 -7.03
N VAL A 173 -12.28 5.92 -7.46
CA VAL A 173 -11.12 5.75 -6.58
C VAL A 173 -11.00 6.90 -5.58
N GLU A 174 -11.29 8.13 -5.98
CA GLU A 174 -11.31 9.28 -5.08
C GLU A 174 -12.39 9.15 -4.01
N LYS A 175 -13.56 8.58 -4.35
CA LYS A 175 -14.58 8.20 -3.36
C LYS A 175 -14.09 7.09 -2.43
N ASP A 176 -13.44 6.06 -2.97
CA ASP A 176 -12.79 5.02 -2.16
C ASP A 176 -11.68 5.59 -1.27
N LEU A 177 -11.05 6.71 -1.64
CA LEU A 177 -10.03 7.40 -0.85
C LEU A 177 -10.60 8.53 0.02
N ASP A 178 -11.91 8.76 0.02
CA ASP A 178 -12.52 9.67 0.98
C ASP A 178 -12.51 9.04 2.38
N SER A 179 -12.04 9.80 3.36
CA SER A 179 -11.96 9.39 4.77
C SER A 179 -13.17 9.84 5.57
N SER A 180 -13.95 10.81 5.08
CA SER A 180 -15.05 11.43 5.82
C SER A 180 -16.06 10.39 6.32
N VAL A 181 -16.55 9.54 5.43
CA VAL A 181 -17.52 8.46 5.70
C VAL A 181 -16.96 7.29 6.53
N LYS A 182 -15.64 7.21 6.70
CA LYS A 182 -14.98 6.12 7.45
C LYS A 182 -14.71 6.49 8.89
N LYS A 183 -14.52 7.78 9.17
CA LYS A 183 -14.18 8.29 10.51
C LYS A 183 -15.23 7.89 11.53
N ASP A 184 -16.52 8.04 11.19
CA ASP A 184 -17.64 7.79 12.10
C ASP A 184 -17.73 6.33 12.58
N ILE A 185 -17.20 5.38 11.79
CA ILE A 185 -17.20 3.96 12.12
C ILE A 185 -15.81 3.42 12.50
N PHE A 186 -14.75 4.23 12.32
CA PHE A 186 -13.37 3.80 12.51
C PHE A 186 -13.11 3.39 13.96
N GLU A 187 -13.50 4.22 14.92
CA GLU A 187 -13.26 3.98 16.35
C GLU A 187 -13.90 2.67 16.82
N LYS A 188 -15.16 2.44 16.43
CA LYS A 188 -15.87 1.20 16.69
C LYS A 188 -15.12 -0.01 16.12
N ILE A 189 -14.74 0.04 14.84
CA ILE A 189 -14.02 -1.06 14.19
C ILE A 189 -12.65 -1.27 14.83
N PHE A 190 -11.94 -0.20 15.15
CA PHE A 190 -10.64 -0.24 15.79
C PHE A 190 -10.72 -0.95 17.14
N PHE A 191 -11.66 -0.60 18.01
CA PHE A 191 -11.82 -1.25 19.32
C PHE A 191 -12.36 -2.68 19.22
N GLU A 192 -13.28 -2.97 18.30
CA GLU A 192 -13.71 -4.35 18.02
C GLU A 192 -12.51 -5.23 17.63
N THR A 193 -11.69 -4.73 16.70
CA THR A 193 -10.51 -5.43 16.22
C THR A 193 -9.45 -5.57 17.31
N TYR A 194 -9.16 -4.50 18.06
CA TYR A 194 -8.23 -4.53 19.18
C TYR A 194 -8.64 -5.60 20.20
N ASN A 195 -9.91 -5.62 20.61
CA ASN A 195 -10.43 -6.61 21.56
C ASN A 195 -10.37 -8.04 21.01
N SER A 196 -10.56 -8.22 19.70
CA SER A 196 -10.40 -9.53 19.06
C SER A 196 -8.95 -10.00 19.11
N ILE A 197 -7.98 -9.14 18.78
CA ILE A 197 -6.54 -9.48 18.84
C ILE A 197 -6.12 -9.76 20.29
N PHE A 198 -6.50 -8.88 21.22
CA PHE A 198 -6.25 -9.01 22.65
C PHE A 198 -6.68 -10.37 23.20
N LYS A 199 -7.88 -10.84 22.84
CA LYS A 199 -8.38 -12.16 23.24
C LYS A 199 -7.57 -13.32 22.61
N LYS A 200 -7.16 -13.20 21.34
CA LYS A 200 -6.33 -14.20 20.66
C LYS A 200 -4.94 -14.30 21.28
N GLN A 201 -4.43 -13.21 21.84
CA GLN A 201 -3.11 -13.12 22.50
C GLN A 201 -3.20 -13.36 24.01
N GLU A 202 -4.18 -14.16 24.47
CA GLU A 202 -4.34 -14.53 25.89
C GLU A 202 -4.42 -13.34 26.86
N ASN A 203 -5.03 -12.24 26.43
CA ASN A 203 -5.20 -11.01 27.20
C ASN A 203 -3.89 -10.22 27.45
N ILE A 204 -2.90 -10.35 26.56
CA ILE A 204 -1.75 -9.44 26.53
C ILE A 204 -2.21 -8.09 25.95
N PRO A 205 -2.14 -6.97 26.70
CA PRO A 205 -2.73 -5.68 26.31
C PRO A 205 -1.88 -4.90 25.30
N ILE A 206 -0.90 -5.53 24.66
CA ILE A 206 0.05 -4.87 23.76
C ILE A 206 -0.11 -5.50 22.39
N VAL A 207 -0.58 -4.71 21.43
CA VAL A 207 -0.84 -5.16 20.06
C VAL A 207 0.15 -4.50 19.10
N ASP A 208 0.67 -5.28 18.16
CA ASP A 208 1.50 -4.78 17.07
C ASP A 208 0.65 -3.91 16.12
N ILE A 209 1.10 -2.69 15.86
CA ILE A 209 0.40 -1.75 14.97
C ILE A 209 0.21 -2.30 13.55
N PRO A 210 1.20 -2.98 12.93
CA PRO A 210 0.99 -3.61 11.63
C PRO A 210 -0.12 -4.67 11.63
N GLU A 211 -0.32 -5.38 12.74
CA GLU A 211 -1.36 -6.39 12.91
C GLU A 211 -2.75 -5.73 12.98
N ILE A 212 -2.93 -4.76 13.89
CA ILE A 212 -4.21 -4.05 14.01
C ILE A 212 -4.58 -3.27 12.74
N ARG A 213 -3.61 -2.68 12.01
CA ARG A 213 -3.86 -2.09 10.68
C ARG A 213 -4.45 -3.10 9.71
N THR A 214 -3.84 -4.29 9.64
CA THR A 214 -4.27 -5.36 8.74
C THR A 214 -5.70 -5.81 9.07
N GLU A 215 -5.98 -6.04 10.35
CA GLU A 215 -7.29 -6.51 10.79
C GLU A 215 -8.37 -5.42 10.66
N VAL A 216 -8.05 -4.14 10.93
CA VAL A 216 -8.97 -3.01 10.72
C VAL A 216 -9.30 -2.87 9.23
N MET A 217 -8.30 -2.84 8.35
CA MET A 217 -8.53 -2.72 6.89
C MET A 217 -9.35 -3.90 6.36
N THR A 218 -9.05 -5.10 6.85
CA THR A 218 -9.81 -6.31 6.49
C THR A 218 -11.25 -6.23 6.98
N ALA A 219 -11.49 -5.74 8.20
CA ALA A 219 -12.83 -5.55 8.74
C ALA A 219 -13.64 -4.52 7.94
N PHE A 220 -13.05 -3.38 7.57
CA PHE A 220 -13.69 -2.40 6.69
C PHE A 220 -14.11 -3.00 5.35
N TYR A 221 -13.21 -3.78 4.73
CA TYR A 221 -13.47 -4.36 3.43
C TYR A 221 -14.49 -5.51 3.47
N ILE A 222 -14.42 -6.39 4.47
CA ILE A 222 -15.33 -7.54 4.58
C ILE A 222 -16.71 -7.11 5.05
N LYS A 223 -16.80 -6.29 6.12
CA LYS A 223 -18.07 -5.93 6.74
C LYS A 223 -18.81 -4.82 5.99
N TYR A 224 -18.08 -3.86 5.42
CA TYR A 224 -18.67 -2.63 4.84
C TYR A 224 -18.38 -2.45 3.35
N ASN A 225 -17.60 -3.33 2.72
CA ASN A 225 -17.16 -3.19 1.33
C ASN A 225 -16.43 -1.86 1.03
N LEU A 226 -15.76 -1.31 2.06
CA LEU A 226 -15.01 -0.06 1.99
C LEU A 226 -13.52 -0.35 1.87
N ILE A 227 -12.87 0.35 0.94
CA ILE A 227 -11.41 0.35 0.82
C ILE A 227 -10.85 1.35 1.82
N VAL A 228 -9.99 0.89 2.73
CA VAL A 228 -9.24 1.75 3.64
C VAL A 228 -7.77 1.42 3.46
N THR A 229 -6.96 2.39 3.07
CA THR A 229 -5.50 2.19 2.93
C THR A 229 -4.80 2.30 4.27
N GLU A 230 -3.57 1.80 4.34
CA GLU A 230 -2.74 1.89 5.55
C GLU A 230 -2.55 3.35 6.01
N LYS A 231 -2.36 4.28 5.05
CA LYS A 231 -2.24 5.70 5.37
C LYS A 231 -3.54 6.24 5.97
N GLN A 232 -4.71 5.84 5.47
CA GLN A 232 -5.99 6.26 6.03
C GLN A 232 -6.21 5.73 7.44
N VAL A 233 -5.82 4.48 7.72
CA VAL A 233 -5.84 3.95 9.10
C VAL A 233 -4.98 4.81 10.00
N ASP A 234 -3.76 5.14 9.57
CA ASP A 234 -2.85 5.97 10.35
C ASP A 234 -3.39 7.38 10.58
N ASP A 235 -3.98 8.00 9.55
CA ASP A 235 -4.58 9.33 9.65
C ASP A 235 -5.76 9.34 10.62
N MET A 236 -6.61 8.30 10.59
CA MET A 236 -7.73 8.17 11.51
C MET A 236 -7.27 7.84 12.93
N LEU A 237 -6.27 6.98 13.11
CA LEU A 237 -5.68 6.68 14.42
C LEU A 237 -5.04 7.92 15.05
N ARG A 238 -4.34 8.75 14.26
CA ARG A 238 -3.82 10.04 14.71
C ARG A 238 -4.91 11.02 15.15
N ALA A 239 -6.10 10.92 14.56
CA ALA A 239 -7.22 11.80 14.86
C ALA A 239 -8.04 11.36 16.10
N MET A 240 -7.83 10.12 16.58
CA MET A 240 -8.50 9.66 17.79
C MET A 240 -8.01 10.44 19.02
N LYS A 241 -8.90 10.62 20.00
CA LYS A 241 -8.48 11.07 21.33
C LYS A 241 -7.77 9.91 22.02
N PHE A 242 -6.57 10.13 22.55
CA PHE A 242 -5.81 9.10 23.25
C PHE A 242 -6.24 8.92 24.70
N THR A 243 -6.91 9.92 25.28
CA THR A 243 -7.46 9.86 26.64
C THR A 243 -8.88 10.39 26.62
N THR A 244 -9.81 9.59 27.13
CA THR A 244 -11.22 9.92 27.37
C THR A 244 -11.65 9.37 28.73
N ASP A 245 -12.90 9.61 29.12
CA ASP A 245 -13.47 9.01 30.33
C ASP A 245 -13.72 7.50 30.17
N GLU A 246 -13.75 7.00 28.93
CA GLU A 246 -14.06 5.59 28.60
C GLU A 246 -12.82 4.74 28.33
N TYR A 247 -11.71 5.35 27.91
CA TYR A 247 -10.51 4.61 27.54
C TYR A 247 -9.22 5.45 27.56
N ILE A 248 -8.09 4.75 27.62
CA ILE A 248 -6.74 5.31 27.43
C ILE A 248 -6.02 4.48 26.36
N ILE A 249 -5.50 5.15 25.34
CA ILE A 249 -4.64 4.60 24.31
C ILE A 249 -3.19 5.02 24.63
N SER A 250 -2.30 4.04 24.69
CA SER A 250 -0.87 4.24 24.91
C SER A 250 -0.08 3.67 23.74
N LEU A 251 0.93 4.40 23.27
CA LEU A 251 1.90 3.88 22.31
C LEU A 251 3.09 3.28 23.06
N GLY A 252 3.69 2.24 22.47
CA GLY A 252 4.87 1.60 23.05
C GLY A 252 6.11 2.51 23.06
N ARG A 253 7.27 1.90 23.30
CA ARG A 253 8.55 2.62 23.26
C ARG A 253 8.79 3.20 21.87
N ALA A 254 9.19 4.47 21.81
CA ALA A 254 9.65 5.10 20.58
C ALA A 254 10.84 4.33 19.97
N MET A 255 10.78 4.12 18.67
CA MET A 255 11.77 3.43 17.87
C MET A 255 12.42 4.40 16.87
N GLY A 256 13.57 3.99 16.33
CA GLY A 256 14.15 4.69 15.18
C GLY A 256 13.21 4.61 13.97
N ALA A 257 13.44 5.47 12.97
CA ALA A 257 12.69 5.43 11.73
C ALA A 257 12.97 4.12 10.97
N GLU A 258 12.18 3.09 11.23
CA GLU A 258 12.16 1.83 10.50
C GLU A 258 10.99 1.79 9.49
N GLU A 259 11.02 0.79 8.60
CA GLU A 259 10.00 0.62 7.57
C GLU A 259 8.61 0.40 8.21
N LYS A 260 7.64 1.23 7.78
CA LYS A 260 6.21 1.08 8.09
C LYS A 260 5.83 1.22 9.58
N LEU A 261 6.67 1.84 10.42
CA LEU A 261 6.24 2.20 11.77
C LEU A 261 5.17 3.31 11.78
N PHE A 262 4.35 3.35 12.82
CA PHE A 262 3.38 4.43 13.00
C PHE A 262 4.08 5.68 13.50
N LYS A 263 3.97 6.74 12.71
CA LYS A 263 4.47 8.05 13.11
C LYS A 263 3.37 8.81 13.84
N TYR A 264 3.69 9.22 15.07
CA TYR A 264 2.88 10.11 15.88
C TYR A 264 3.78 11.19 16.44
N GLU A 265 3.38 12.46 16.29
CA GLU A 265 4.22 13.62 16.57
C GLU A 265 5.60 13.53 15.88
N ARG A 266 6.69 13.39 16.65
CA ARG A 266 8.07 13.32 16.16
C ARG A 266 8.69 11.92 16.23
N ASP A 267 7.96 10.95 16.77
CA ASP A 267 8.46 9.61 17.08
C ASP A 267 7.77 8.52 16.25
N TYR A 268 8.36 7.32 16.28
CA TYR A 268 7.88 6.13 15.57
C TYR A 268 7.55 5.02 16.55
N TYR A 269 6.41 4.38 16.35
CA TYR A 269 5.86 3.39 17.28
C TYR A 269 5.52 2.10 16.56
N ARG A 270 5.80 0.97 17.22
CA ARG A 270 5.50 -0.38 16.75
C ARG A 270 4.27 -0.98 17.40
N THR A 271 4.00 -0.64 18.65
CA THR A 271 2.92 -1.25 19.44
C THR A 271 1.98 -0.20 20.01
N ILE A 272 0.76 -0.65 20.28
CA ILE A 272 -0.32 0.12 20.88
C ILE A 272 -0.97 -0.70 22.00
N SER A 273 -1.45 -0.02 23.02
CA SER A 273 -2.23 -0.61 24.11
C SER A 273 -3.46 0.25 24.34
N VAL A 274 -4.59 -0.39 24.60
CA VAL A 274 -5.84 0.26 24.98
C VAL A 274 -6.29 -0.29 26.33
N ARG A 275 -6.49 0.62 27.29
CA ARG A 275 -7.10 0.35 28.58
C ARG A 275 -8.50 0.95 28.59
N PHE A 276 -9.52 0.10 28.65
CA PHE A 276 -10.89 0.55 28.84
C PHE A 276 -11.14 0.87 30.32
N LEU A 277 -11.67 2.05 30.58
CA LEU A 277 -12.06 2.55 31.90
C LEU A 277 -13.54 2.23 32.05
N LYS A 278 -13.86 1.30 32.97
CA LYS A 278 -15.24 1.07 33.37
C LYS A 278 -15.72 2.19 34.27
#